data_AF-A0A850AYM0-F1
#
_entry.id   AF-A0A850AYM0-F1
#
_cell.length_a   1.000
_cell.length_b   1.000
_cell.length_c   1.000
_cell.angle_alpha   90.00
_cell.angle_beta   90.00
_cell.angle_gamma   90.00
#
_symmetry.space_group_name_H-M   'P 1'
#
loop_
_entity.id
_entity.type
_entity.pdbx_description
1 polymer ?
#
loop_
_entity_poly.entity_id
_entity_poly.type
_entity_poly.pdbx_seq_one_letter_code
_entity_poly.pdbx_strand_id
1 'polypeptide(L)'
;MRTYPNLYADISAGSGWNALTRDPAPGLAFVREFSHRLCFGTDTCFADERGRMPQLRWLRDLRTSGQITQEEFDAISGGNTLRLLR
;
A
#
# COMPACT_ATOMS: atom_id res chain seq x y z
N MET A 1 -6.83 -6.90 -9.90
CA MET A 1 -6.36 -6.29 -11.17
C MET A 1 -5.77 -7.33 -12.15
N ARG A 2 -6.31 -8.55 -12.22
CA ARG A 2 -5.74 -9.63 -13.05
C ARG A 2 -5.91 -9.39 -14.56
N THR A 3 -7.06 -8.83 -14.95
CA THR A 3 -7.44 -8.61 -16.35
C THR A 3 -6.73 -7.42 -17.00
N TYR A 4 -6.41 -6.37 -16.23
CA TYR A 4 -5.85 -5.12 -16.74
C TYR A 4 -4.42 -4.93 -16.20
N PRO A 5 -3.39 -5.28 -16.96
CA PRO A 5 -2.00 -5.25 -16.47
C PRO A 5 -1.50 -3.82 -16.20
N ASN A 6 -2.10 -2.81 -16.84
CA ASN A 6 -1.80 -1.40 -16.65
C ASN A 6 -2.65 -0.70 -15.57
N LEU A 7 -3.51 -1.43 -14.85
CA LEU A 7 -4.29 -0.88 -13.75
C LEU A 7 -3.49 -0.88 -12.45
N TYR A 8 -3.46 0.26 -11.77
CA TYR A 8 -2.82 0.50 -10.47
C TYR A 8 -3.87 0.90 -9.45
N ALA A 9 -3.55 0.75 -8.16
CA ALA A 9 -4.35 1.26 -7.07
C ALA A 9 -3.48 2.10 -6.13
N ASP A 10 -3.96 3.27 -5.74
CA ASP A 10 -3.41 3.99 -4.61
C ASP A 10 -4.02 3.42 -3.31
N ILE A 11 -3.22 3.39 -2.24
CA ILE A 11 -3.65 2.90 -0.92
C ILE A 11 -3.80 4.03 0.11
N SER A 12 -4.06 5.24 -0.39
CA SER A 12 -4.11 6.45 0.41
C SER A 12 -5.42 6.58 1.20
N ALA A 13 -5.48 7.61 2.04
CA ALA A 13 -6.63 7.96 2.87
C ALA A 13 -7.07 6.87 3.87
N GLY A 14 -8.14 7.16 4.62
CA GLY A 14 -8.78 6.18 5.49
C GLY A 14 -9.48 5.04 4.71
N SER A 15 -9.89 5.29 3.46
CA SER A 15 -10.55 4.30 2.61
C SER A 15 -9.59 3.17 2.20
N GLY A 16 -8.38 3.52 1.75
CA GLY A 16 -7.34 2.54 1.42
C GLY A 16 -6.94 1.72 2.65
N TRP A 17 -6.78 2.37 3.81
CA TRP A 17 -6.55 1.67 5.08
C TRP A 17 -7.65 0.67 5.40
N ASN A 18 -8.91 1.09 5.38
CA ASN A 18 -10.05 0.23 5.70
C ASN A 18 -10.17 -0.94 4.69
N ALA A 19 -9.98 -0.67 3.40
CA ALA A 19 -10.03 -1.70 2.37
C ALA A 19 -9.00 -2.82 2.59
N LEU A 20 -7.79 -2.48 3.06
CA LEU A 20 -6.70 -3.42 3.28
C LEU A 20 -6.74 -4.13 4.64
N THR A 21 -7.35 -3.52 5.66
CA THR A 21 -7.21 -4.01 7.04
C THR A 21 -8.50 -4.51 7.67
N ARG A 22 -9.67 -4.27 7.06
CA ARG A 22 -10.95 -4.78 7.55
C ARG A 22 -10.96 -6.31 7.66
N ASP A 23 -10.31 -7.00 6.73
CA ASP A 23 -10.08 -8.45 6.79
C ASP A 23 -8.58 -8.73 6.53
N PRO A 24 -7.81 -9.15 7.55
CA PRO A 24 -6.36 -9.30 7.43
C PRO A 24 -5.91 -10.30 6.37
N ALA A 25 -6.62 -11.42 6.20
CA ALA A 25 -6.17 -12.48 5.29
C ALA A 25 -6.33 -12.09 3.80
N PRO A 26 -7.51 -11.64 3.33
CA PRO A 26 -7.66 -11.09 1.98
C PRO A 26 -6.83 -9.82 1.76
N GLY A 27 -6.70 -8.96 2.78
CA GLY A 27 -5.89 -7.74 2.72
C GLY A 27 -4.42 -8.04 2.43
N LEU A 28 -3.82 -8.95 3.19
CA LEU A 28 -2.44 -9.39 2.95
C LEU A 28 -2.29 -10.08 1.60
N ALA A 29 -3.21 -10.97 1.23
CA ALA A 29 -3.18 -11.65 -0.07
C ALA A 29 -3.20 -10.64 -1.23
N PHE A 30 -4.03 -9.60 -1.13
CA PHE A 30 -4.08 -8.53 -2.11
C PHE A 30 -2.77 -7.73 -2.20
N VAL A 31 -2.16 -7.38 -1.05
CA VAL A 31 -0.87 -6.69 -1.02
C VAL A 31 0.23 -7.50 -1.70
N ARG A 32 0.30 -8.81 -1.43
CA ARG A 32 1.30 -9.70 -2.05
C ARG A 32 1.06 -9.85 -3.55
N GLU A 33 -0.17 -10.12 -3.95
CA GLU A 33 -0.52 -10.35 -5.37
C GLU A 33 -0.28 -9.11 -6.24
N PHE A 34 -0.54 -7.91 -5.69
CA PHE A 34 -0.51 -6.67 -6.46
C PHE A 34 0.60 -5.70 -6.03
N SER A 35 1.61 -6.14 -5.27
CA SER A 35 2.69 -5.29 -4.74
C SER A 35 3.34 -4.34 -5.76
N HIS A 36 3.60 -4.80 -6.99
CA HIS A 36 4.16 -4.00 -8.09
C HIS A 36 3.15 -3.07 -8.81
N ARG A 37 1.92 -2.99 -8.28
CA ARG A 37 0.82 -2.18 -8.80
C ARG A 37 0.05 -1.40 -7.72
N LEU A 38 0.57 -1.37 -6.49
CA LEU A 38 0.06 -0.52 -5.42
C LEU A 38 0.98 0.68 -5.22
N CYS A 39 0.38 1.85 -5.01
CA CYS A 39 1.12 3.09 -4.76
C CYS A 39 0.75 3.64 -3.38
N PHE A 40 1.76 3.83 -2.52
CA PHE A 40 1.57 4.51 -1.25
C PHE A 40 1.33 6.02 -1.46
N GLY A 41 0.37 6.55 -0.71
CA GLY A 41 0.08 7.97 -0.57
C GLY A 41 -0.62 8.20 0.77
N THR A 42 -0.59 9.42 1.29
CA THR A 42 -1.24 9.72 2.57
C THR A 42 -2.64 10.34 2.41
N ASP A 43 -2.88 11.07 1.33
CA ASP A 43 -4.10 11.88 1.15
C ASP A 43 -4.36 12.82 2.34
N THR A 44 -3.30 13.47 2.81
CA THR A 44 -3.33 14.32 4.00
C THR A 44 -3.31 15.79 3.61
N CYS A 45 -4.36 16.53 3.96
CA CYS A 45 -4.41 17.99 3.83
C CYS A 45 -4.20 18.73 5.17
N PHE A 46 -4.05 18.00 6.29
CA PHE A 46 -3.99 18.55 7.64
C PHE A 46 -2.88 17.89 8.46
N ALA A 47 -2.15 18.67 9.26
CA ALA A 47 -1.02 18.17 10.06
C ALA A 47 -1.43 17.70 11.48
N ASP A 48 -2.73 17.50 11.72
CA ASP A 48 -3.24 17.06 13.02
C ASP A 48 -3.13 15.52 13.18
N GLU A 49 -3.53 15.03 14.35
CA GLU A 49 -3.46 13.59 14.63
C GLU A 49 -4.35 12.75 13.71
N ARG A 50 -5.44 13.32 13.20
CA ARG A 50 -6.40 12.65 12.30
C ARG A 50 -5.83 12.48 10.89
N GLY A 51 -4.91 13.38 10.49
CA GLY A 51 -4.17 13.29 9.23
C GLY A 51 -3.07 12.23 9.20
N ARG A 52 -2.71 11.62 10.34
CA ARG A 52 -1.65 10.60 10.42
C ARG A 52 -2.14 9.25 9.87
N MET A 53 -1.49 8.79 8.80
CA MET A 53 -1.87 7.57 8.09
C MET A 53 -1.11 6.33 8.61
N PRO A 54 -1.81 5.26 9.04
CA PRO A 54 -1.18 4.06 9.62
C PRO A 54 -0.53 3.11 8.58
N GLN A 55 -0.83 3.28 7.29
CA GLN A 55 -0.43 2.35 6.21
C GLN A 55 1.07 2.09 6.18
N LEU A 56 1.90 3.14 6.29
CA LEU A 56 3.35 2.97 6.20
C LEU A 56 3.91 2.16 7.39
N ARG A 57 3.36 2.37 8.58
CA ARG A 57 3.72 1.56 9.76
C ARG A 57 3.31 0.11 9.55
N TRP A 58 2.08 -0.11 9.10
CA TRP A 58 1.58 -1.46 8.83
C TRP A 58 2.42 -2.20 7.77
N LEU A 59 2.80 -1.53 6.67
CA LEU A 59 3.70 -2.11 5.67
C LEU A 59 5.08 -2.47 6.26
N ARG A 60 5.63 -1.64 7.17
CA ARG A 60 6.86 -1.96 7.90
C ARG A 60 6.70 -3.19 8.79
N ASP A 61 5.56 -3.34 9.45
CA ASP A 61 5.26 -4.47 10.34
C ASP A 61 5.11 -5.77 9.53
N LEU A 62 4.40 -5.74 8.39
CA LEU A 62 4.31 -6.87 7.45
C LEU A 62 5.68 -7.31 6.94
N ARG A 63 6.53 -6.35 6.56
CA ARG A 63 7.90 -6.63 6.11
C ARG A 63 8.75 -7.24 7.23
N THR A 64 8.65 -6.66 8.43
CA THR A 64 9.45 -7.10 9.59
C THR A 64 9.04 -8.50 10.07
N SER A 65 7.76 -8.85 9.95
CA SER A 65 7.24 -10.19 10.23
C SER A 65 7.44 -11.20 9.09
N GLY A 66 8.04 -10.79 7.96
CA GLY A 66 8.28 -11.64 6.80
C GLY A 66 7.02 -11.99 5.99
N GLN A 67 5.90 -11.30 6.23
CA GLN A 67 4.66 -11.51 5.48
C GLN A 67 4.70 -10.90 4.08
N ILE A 68 5.55 -9.87 3.88
CA ILE A 68 5.94 -9.34 2.58
C ILE A 68 7.47 -9.23 2.50
N THR A 69 8.02 -9.28 1.29
CA THR A 69 9.46 -9.14 1.04
C THR A 69 9.90 -7.67 1.08
N GLN A 70 11.22 -7.45 1.12
CA GLN A 70 11.80 -6.11 0.96
C GLN A 70 11.44 -5.51 -0.41
N GLU A 71 11.46 -6.31 -1.47
CA GLU A 71 11.09 -5.89 -2.83
C GLU A 71 9.63 -5.45 -2.91
N GLU A 72 8.70 -6.23 -2.34
CA GLU A 72 7.28 -5.88 -2.30
C GLU A 72 7.07 -4.57 -1.52
N PHE A 73 7.74 -4.40 -0.38
CA PHE A 73 7.71 -3.16 0.40
C PHE A 73 8.23 -1.96 -0.40
N ASP A 74 9.39 -2.10 -1.06
CA ASP A 74 10.02 -1.02 -1.83
C ASP A 74 9.17 -0.63 -3.05
N ALA A 75 8.56 -1.63 -3.71
CA ALA A 75 7.62 -1.39 -4.81
C ALA A 75 6.45 -0.51 -4.36
N ILE A 76 5.80 -0.86 -3.24
CA ILE A 76 4.60 -0.16 -2.75
C ILE A 76 4.94 1.23 -2.21
N SER A 77 6.01 1.33 -1.41
CA SER A 77 6.36 2.54 -0.66
C SER A 77 6.88 3.69 -1.55
N GLY A 78 7.31 3.40 -2.78
CA GLY A 78 7.68 4.44 -3.74
C GLY A 78 8.15 3.93 -5.10
N GLY A 79 8.61 2.69 -5.21
CA GLY A 79 9.16 2.13 -6.45
C GLY A 79 8.18 2.17 -7.62
N ASN A 80 6.91 1.84 -7.39
CA ASN A 80 5.88 1.89 -8.44
C ASN A 80 5.59 3.32 -8.88
N THR A 81 5.44 4.25 -7.94
CA THR A 81 5.22 5.68 -8.23
C THR A 81 6.38 6.25 -9.04
N LEU A 82 7.62 5.96 -8.66
CA LEU A 82 8.82 6.38 -9.39
C LEU A 82 8.89 5.80 -10.81
N ARG A 83 8.36 4.60 -11.03
CA ARG A 83 8.31 3.99 -12.37
C ARG A 83 7.21 4.60 -13.25
N LEU A 84 6.11 5.05 -12.65
CA LEU A 84 4.95 5.61 -13.37
C LEU A 84 5.10 7.09 -13.72
N LEU A 85 5.73 7.87 -12.85
CA LEU A 85 5.81 9.34 -12.97
C LEU A 85 7.12 9.84 -13.57
N ARG A 86 7.85 8.97 -14.26
CA ARG A 86 9.09 9.31 -14.99
C ARG A 86 8.79 9.80 -16.39
#